data_AF-A0A948QL42-F1
#
_entry.id   AF-A0A948QL42-F1
#
_cell.length_a   1.000
_cell.length_b   1.000
_cell.length_c   1.000
_cell.angle_alpha   90.00
_cell.angle_beta   90.00
_cell.angle_gamma   90.00
#
_symmetry.space_group_name_H-M   'P 1'
#
loop_
_entity.id
_entity.type
_entity.pdbx_description
1 polymer ?
#
loop_
_entity_poly.entity_id
_entity_poly.type
_entity_poly.pdbx_seq_one_letter_code
_entity_poly.pdbx_strand_id
1 'polypeptide(L)'
;NYFLQLAGDMGIPALIMLVLFLYKSIGRTENTYFKIAILSILIQNIFDYNLSIPANAILFWSLLGIAHPRAEHETDDTNRCNTGQNTATGNCTDTIRHTVAVPALVVVLLVTFLLISYSENVMRTYNATLHYSAGRNLSRAGIPDEAMLDEAMLNEAMLDEAEEKLKKSIRIMDNIWPAHAELAAVYLKKYKASRYRSYLYESEVSFENAKRHNPFLKPFLKQTWKK
;
A
#
# COMPACT_ATOMS: atom_id res chain seq x y z
N ASN A 1 7.62 -6.06 11.42
CA ASN A 1 7.64 -6.13 9.95
C ASN A 1 6.98 -7.37 9.38
N TYR A 2 7.44 -8.59 9.67
CA TYR A 2 6.87 -9.82 9.09
C TYR A 2 5.34 -9.91 9.22
N PHE A 3 4.77 -9.60 10.39
CA PHE A 3 3.32 -9.69 10.60
C PHE A 3 2.47 -8.66 9.85
N LEU A 4 3.00 -7.45 9.59
CA LEU A 4 2.31 -6.39 8.83
C LEU A 4 2.37 -6.68 7.33
N GLN A 5 3.51 -7.19 6.86
CA GLN A 5 3.67 -7.64 5.48
C GLN A 5 2.83 -8.90 5.19
N LEU A 6 2.84 -9.87 6.10
CA LEU A 6 1.95 -11.04 6.05
C LEU A 6 0.47 -10.63 6.08
N ALA A 7 0.10 -9.63 6.88
CA ALA A 7 -1.27 -9.12 6.91
C ALA A 7 -1.64 -8.38 5.61
N GLY A 8 -0.69 -7.68 4.99
CA GLY A 8 -0.85 -7.09 3.66
C GLY A 8 -1.06 -8.15 2.57
N ASP A 9 -0.27 -9.23 2.60
CA ASP A 9 -0.36 -10.34 1.64
C ASP A 9 -1.63 -11.18 1.83
N MET A 10 -2.11 -11.32 3.06
CA MET A 10 -3.36 -12.01 3.40
C MET A 10 -4.61 -11.17 3.13
N GLY A 11 -4.47 -9.86 2.85
CA GLY A 11 -5.56 -8.96 2.49
C GLY A 11 -6.56 -8.69 3.62
N ILE A 12 -7.83 -8.50 3.25
CA ILE A 12 -8.92 -8.09 4.15
C ILE A 12 -9.05 -8.97 5.42
N PRO A 13 -8.97 -10.32 5.36
CA PRO A 13 -9.12 -11.17 6.54
C PRO A 13 -8.09 -10.91 7.64
N ALA A 14 -6.82 -10.71 7.25
CA ALA A 14 -5.76 -10.45 8.23
C ALA A 14 -5.85 -9.04 8.81
N LEU A 15 -6.28 -8.06 8.00
CA LEU A 15 -6.59 -6.72 8.49
C LEU A 15 -7.70 -6.75 9.55
N ILE A 16 -8.78 -7.50 9.30
CA ILE A 16 -9.88 -7.67 10.28
C ILE A 16 -9.37 -8.32 11.57
N MET A 17 -8.57 -9.40 11.47
CA MET A 17 -7.98 -10.04 12.66
C MET A 17 -7.07 -9.08 13.45
N LEU A 18 -6.25 -8.28 12.76
CA LEU A 18 -5.37 -7.30 13.39
C LEU A 18 -6.17 -6.22 14.12
N VAL A 19 -7.23 -5.68 13.49
CA VAL A 19 -8.12 -4.68 14.10
C VAL A 19 -8.81 -5.25 15.34
N LEU A 20 -9.32 -6.48 15.27
CA LEU A 20 -9.94 -7.15 16.42
C LEU A 20 -8.94 -7.39 17.56
N PHE A 21 -7.71 -7.77 17.23
CA PHE A 21 -6.63 -7.95 18.20
C PHE A 21 -6.26 -6.64 18.89
N LEU A 22 -6.11 -5.55 18.13
CA LEU A 22 -5.80 -4.23 18.67
C LEU A 22 -6.93 -3.70 19.54
N TYR A 23 -8.18 -3.81 19.07
CA TYR A 23 -9.37 -3.43 19.84
C TYR A 23 -9.41 -4.16 21.19
N LYS A 24 -9.21 -5.48 21.19
CA LYS A 24 -9.22 -6.30 22.41
C LYS A 24 -8.03 -5.99 23.33
N SER A 25 -6.85 -5.73 22.77
CA SER A 25 -5.63 -5.44 23.54
C SER A 25 -5.69 -4.05 24.20
N ILE A 26 -6.15 -3.04 23.46
CA ILE A 26 -6.34 -1.68 23.98
C ILE A 26 -7.43 -1.67 25.06
N GLY A 27 -8.54 -2.39 24.85
CA GLY A 27 -9.64 -2.47 25.81
C GLY A 27 -9.26 -3.15 27.14
N ARG A 28 -8.26 -4.05 27.14
CA ARG A 28 -7.80 -4.74 28.35
C ARG A 28 -6.70 -4.03 29.13
N THR A 29 -6.05 -3.03 28.54
CA THR A 29 -4.94 -2.35 29.21
C THR A 29 -5.47 -1.13 29.96
N GLU A 30 -5.14 -0.98 31.24
CA GLU A 30 -5.52 0.22 32.00
C GLU A 30 -4.53 1.38 31.79
N ASN A 31 -3.26 1.06 31.50
CA ASN A 31 -2.19 2.04 31.33
C ASN A 31 -2.41 2.91 30.07
N THR A 32 -2.69 4.19 30.29
CA THR A 32 -2.90 5.20 29.24
C THR A 32 -1.68 5.38 28.34
N TYR A 33 -0.47 5.33 28.88
CA TYR A 33 0.76 5.49 28.09
C TYR A 33 0.96 4.36 27.09
N PHE A 34 0.62 3.13 27.48
CA PHE A 34 0.66 1.99 26.56
C PHE A 34 -0.34 2.15 25.41
N LYS A 35 -1.53 2.70 25.68
CA LYS A 35 -2.52 3.01 24.64
C LYS A 35 -2.01 4.08 23.68
N ILE A 36 -1.40 5.14 24.21
CA ILE A 36 -0.80 6.22 23.40
C ILE A 36 0.33 5.66 22.53
N ALA A 37 1.23 4.84 23.09
CA ALA A 37 2.31 4.23 22.33
C ALA A 37 1.81 3.33 21.19
N ILE A 38 0.81 2.47 21.44
CA ILE A 38 0.19 1.65 20.39
C ILE A 38 -0.47 2.54 19.33
N LEU A 39 -1.22 3.56 19.74
CA LEU A 39 -1.90 4.47 18.84
C LEU A 39 -0.90 5.23 17.95
N SER A 40 0.20 5.70 18.52
CA SER A 40 1.24 6.39 17.77
C SER A 40 1.96 5.48 16.79
N ILE A 41 2.23 4.22 17.16
CA ILE A 41 2.78 3.22 16.23
C ILE A 41 1.79 2.98 15.08
N LEU A 42 0.48 2.90 15.34
CA LEU A 42 -0.53 2.73 14.30
C LEU A 42 -0.59 3.94 13.36
N ILE A 43 -0.68 5.15 13.92
CA ILE A 43 -0.68 6.40 13.15
C ILE A 43 0.57 6.49 12.27
N GLN A 44 1.74 6.18 12.84
CA GLN A 44 2.99 6.25 12.10
C GLN A 44 3.07 5.21 10.97
N ASN A 45 2.61 3.98 11.18
CA ASN A 45 2.55 2.96 10.13
C ASN A 45 1.51 3.27 9.02
N ILE A 46 0.52 4.12 9.30
CA ILE A 46 -0.47 4.55 8.32
C ILE A 46 0.12 5.59 7.36
N PHE A 47 0.97 6.48 7.86
CA PHE A 47 1.57 7.55 7.05
C PHE A 47 2.88 7.14 6.38
N ASP A 48 3.64 6.22 6.98
CA ASP A 48 4.91 5.74 6.44
C ASP A 48 4.81 4.33 5.87
N TYR A 49 4.27 4.22 4.66
CA TYR A 49 4.38 3.01 3.84
C TYR A 49 5.82 2.74 3.32
N ASN A 50 6.80 3.55 3.73
CA ASN A 50 8.21 3.36 3.40
C ASN A 50 8.98 2.83 4.63
N LEU A 51 9.45 1.60 4.52
CA LEU A 51 9.90 0.67 5.57
C LEU A 51 11.01 1.13 6.55
N SER A 52 11.48 2.37 6.54
CA SER A 52 12.68 2.83 7.26
C SER A 52 12.43 3.40 8.67
N ILE A 53 11.18 3.49 9.12
CA ILE A 53 10.80 4.34 10.28
C ILE A 53 10.52 3.62 11.61
N PRO A 54 10.32 2.29 11.70
CA PRO A 54 10.18 1.61 13.00
C PRO A 54 11.36 1.84 13.94
N ALA A 55 12.58 2.00 13.41
CA ALA A 55 13.76 2.32 14.20
C ALA A 55 13.69 3.71 14.85
N ASN A 56 13.17 4.71 14.12
CA ASN A 56 12.99 6.07 14.63
C ASN A 56 11.83 6.16 15.62
N ALA A 57 10.78 5.38 15.42
CA ALA A 57 9.67 5.27 16.38
C ALA A 57 10.15 4.64 17.69
N ILE A 58 10.87 3.51 17.63
CA ILE A 58 11.45 2.87 18.82
C ILE A 58 12.41 3.84 19.53
N LEU A 59 13.28 4.53 18.78
CA LEU A 59 14.20 5.53 19.32
C LEU A 59 13.45 6.68 20.02
N PHE A 60 12.43 7.24 19.36
CA PHE A 60 11.59 8.31 19.89
C PHE A 60 10.86 7.89 21.18
N TRP A 61 10.26 6.69 21.19
CA TRP A 61 9.56 6.16 22.36
C TRP A 61 10.50 5.79 23.50
N SER A 62 11.72 5.33 23.22
CA SER A 62 12.74 5.11 24.25
C SER A 62 13.26 6.42 24.84
N LEU A 63 13.42 7.48 24.05
CA LEU A 63 13.78 8.82 24.55
C LEU A 63 12.68 9.43 25.41
N LEU A 64 11.41 9.28 25.00
CA LEU A 64 10.25 9.76 25.77
C LEU A 64 10.05 9.00 27.09
N GLY A 65 10.33 7.69 27.10
CA GLY A 65 10.32 6.88 28.32
C GLY A 65 11.42 7.27 29.32
N ILE A 66 12.58 7.71 28.83
CA ILE A 66 13.71 8.17 29.66
C ILE A 66 13.49 9.63 30.12
N ALA A 67 12.88 10.48 29.29
CA ALA A 67 12.62 11.88 29.60
C ALA A 67 11.44 12.11 30.55
N HIS A 68 10.68 11.07 30.91
CA HIS A 68 9.59 11.23 31.87
C HIS A 68 10.19 11.52 33.25
N PRO A 69 9.91 12.70 33.84
CA PRO A 69 10.26 12.92 35.23
C PRO A 69 9.52 11.84 36.01
N ARG A 70 10.26 11.04 36.79
CA ARG A 70 9.68 10.15 37.79
C ARG A 70 8.71 11.03 38.57
N ALA A 71 7.41 10.81 38.40
CA ALA A 71 6.40 11.48 39.20
C ALA A 71 6.67 11.01 40.63
N GLU A 72 7.49 11.78 41.33
CA GLU A 72 7.71 11.62 42.75
C GLU A 72 6.34 11.81 43.38
N HIS A 73 5.78 10.69 43.84
CA HIS A 73 4.89 10.57 44.97
C HIS A 73 4.18 11.89 45.34
N GLU A 74 3.05 12.14 44.69
CA GLU A 74 2.02 13.00 45.28
C GLU A 74 1.41 12.19 46.44
N THR A 75 2.10 12.27 47.58
CA THR A 75 1.64 11.74 48.85
C THR A 75 0.38 12.49 49.26
N ASP A 76 -0.70 11.73 49.34
CA ASP A 76 -1.68 11.78 50.43
C ASP A 76 -2.27 13.15 50.78
N ASP A 77 -3.26 13.57 50.01
CA ASP A 77 -4.22 14.60 50.42
C ASP A 77 -5.65 14.02 50.50
N THR A 78 -5.76 12.78 51.00
CA THR A 78 -7.03 12.05 51.13
C THR A 78 -7.92 12.52 52.28
N ASN A 79 -7.60 13.61 52.99
CA ASN A 79 -8.26 13.97 54.25
C ASN A 79 -9.11 15.26 54.23
N ARG A 80 -9.71 15.66 53.11
CA ARG A 80 -10.54 16.89 53.06
C ARG A 80 -12.05 16.75 52.81
N CYS A 81 -12.62 15.55 52.77
CA CYS A 81 -14.09 15.40 52.62
C CYS A 81 -14.84 15.00 53.90
N ASN A 82 -14.20 14.88 55.05
CA ASN A 82 -14.88 14.52 56.30
C ASN A 82 -14.61 15.51 57.41
N THR A 83 -15.26 16.68 57.37
CA THR A 83 -15.83 17.27 58.59
C THR A 83 -16.75 18.44 58.25
N GLY A 84 -18.03 18.30 58.54
CA GLY A 84 -18.90 19.46 58.82
C GLY A 84 -20.16 19.57 57.99
N GLN A 85 -21.25 19.06 58.59
CA GLN A 85 -22.62 19.61 58.52
C GLN A 85 -23.45 19.37 57.25
N ASN A 86 -24.23 18.29 57.33
CA ASN A 86 -25.69 18.29 57.26
C ASN A 86 -26.34 19.57 56.69
N THR A 87 -26.42 19.68 55.36
CA THR A 87 -27.62 20.18 54.67
C THR A 87 -27.52 19.84 53.18
N ALA A 88 -28.58 19.22 52.67
CA ALA A 88 -29.00 19.16 51.26
C ALA A 88 -28.00 18.62 50.21
N THR A 89 -28.11 17.30 49.99
CA THR A 89 -28.17 16.65 48.66
C THR A 89 -27.53 17.39 47.47
N GLY A 90 -26.20 17.53 47.49
CA GLY A 90 -25.43 17.94 46.31
C GLY A 90 -25.03 16.72 45.50
N ASN A 91 -25.75 16.47 44.40
CA ASN A 91 -25.42 15.43 43.41
C ASN A 91 -24.02 15.69 42.82
N CYS A 92 -22.99 15.04 43.37
CA CYS A 92 -21.68 14.89 42.73
C CYS A 92 -21.72 13.71 41.76
N THR A 93 -22.48 13.86 40.68
CA THR A 93 -22.48 12.89 39.57
C THR A 93 -22.48 13.67 38.28
N ASP A 94 -21.33 14.14 37.80
CA ASP A 94 -21.12 14.45 36.38
C ASP A 94 -19.67 14.86 36.10
N THR A 95 -18.76 13.89 36.10
CA THR A 95 -17.39 14.14 35.59
C THR A 95 -16.75 12.94 34.88
N ILE A 96 -17.54 11.95 34.45
CA ILE A 96 -17.05 10.72 33.78
C ILE A 96 -17.78 10.49 32.44
N ARG A 97 -18.06 11.53 31.66
CA ARG A 97 -18.60 11.37 30.29
C ARG A 97 -17.71 11.87 29.17
N HIS A 98 -16.67 12.65 29.46
CA HIS A 98 -15.80 13.20 28.41
C HIS A 98 -14.60 12.30 28.04
N THR A 99 -14.24 11.33 28.87
CA THR A 99 -13.02 10.52 28.67
C THR A 99 -13.19 9.39 27.64
N VAL A 100 -14.42 9.00 27.29
CA VAL A 100 -14.68 7.87 26.37
C VAL A 100 -14.97 8.32 24.93
N ALA A 101 -15.36 9.57 24.72
CA ALA A 101 -15.75 10.07 23.39
C ALA A 101 -14.55 10.27 22.44
N VAL A 102 -13.40 10.72 22.97
CA VAL A 102 -12.19 11.00 22.17
C VAL A 102 -11.60 9.74 21.51
N PRO A 103 -11.38 8.61 22.22
CA PRO A 103 -10.80 7.42 21.59
C PRO A 103 -11.73 6.80 20.53
N ALA A 104 -13.05 6.89 20.69
CA ALA A 104 -14.00 6.39 19.70
C ALA A 104 -13.91 7.17 18.37
N LEU A 105 -13.83 8.50 18.44
CA LEU A 105 -13.67 9.36 17.25
C LEU A 105 -12.37 9.04 16.49
N VAL A 106 -11.26 8.87 17.21
CA VAL A 106 -9.96 8.56 16.60
C VAL A 106 -9.99 7.21 15.89
N VAL A 107 -10.61 6.19 16.49
CA VAL A 107 -10.77 4.88 15.85
C VAL A 107 -11.61 4.97 14.58
N VAL A 108 -12.72 5.72 14.61
CA VAL A 108 -13.57 5.91 13.41
C VAL A 108 -12.79 6.59 12.29
N LEU A 109 -12.08 7.69 12.57
CA LEU A 109 -11.28 8.40 11.57
C LEU A 109 -10.18 7.52 10.97
N LEU A 110 -9.52 6.72 11.79
CA LEU A 110 -8.45 5.82 11.36
C LEU A 110 -9.00 4.70 10.48
N VAL A 111 -10.14 4.11 10.83
CA VAL A 111 -10.82 3.10 9.99
C VAL A 111 -11.27 3.70 8.67
N THR A 112 -11.86 4.91 8.69
CA THR A 112 -12.27 5.60 7.45
C THR A 112 -11.08 5.89 6.55
N PHE A 113 -9.95 6.36 7.10
CA PHE A 113 -8.73 6.58 6.34
C PHE A 113 -8.22 5.29 5.69
N LEU A 114 -8.12 4.20 6.46
CA LEU A 114 -7.68 2.90 5.94
C LEU A 114 -8.59 2.38 4.82
N LEU A 115 -9.90 2.56 4.93
CA LEU A 115 -10.86 2.19 3.89
C LEU A 115 -10.67 3.02 2.61
N ILE A 116 -10.38 4.32 2.74
CA ILE A 116 -10.10 5.19 1.60
C ILE A 116 -8.80 4.77 0.91
N SER A 117 -7.69 4.63 1.65
CA SER A 117 -6.40 4.20 1.09
C SER A 117 -6.47 2.80 0.46
N TYR A 118 -7.21 1.88 1.08
CA TYR A 118 -7.45 0.55 0.52
C TYR A 118 -8.22 0.64 -0.80
N SER A 119 -9.33 1.38 -0.83
CA SER A 119 -10.14 1.50 -2.04
C SER A 119 -9.38 2.17 -3.18
N GLU A 120 -8.55 3.18 -2.90
CA GLU A 120 -7.69 3.83 -3.89
C GLU A 120 -6.65 2.85 -4.48
N ASN A 121 -5.97 2.06 -3.65
CA ASN A 121 -5.00 1.06 -4.11
C ASN A 121 -5.65 -0.06 -4.93
N VAL A 122 -6.84 -0.51 -4.51
CA VAL A 122 -7.62 -1.50 -5.27
C VAL A 122 -8.01 -0.93 -6.64
N MET A 123 -8.52 0.31 -6.68
CA MET A 123 -8.88 0.97 -7.94
C MET A 123 -7.67 1.19 -8.85
N ARG A 124 -6.52 1.55 -8.28
CA ARG A 124 -5.26 1.70 -9.02
C ARG A 124 -4.81 0.38 -9.64
N THR A 125 -4.85 -0.70 -8.88
CA THR A 125 -4.49 -2.06 -9.35
C THR A 125 -5.46 -2.54 -10.43
N TYR A 126 -6.77 -2.32 -10.23
CA TYR A 126 -7.81 -2.65 -11.19
C TYR A 126 -7.61 -1.90 -12.51
N ASN A 127 -7.43 -0.58 -12.46
CA ASN A 127 -7.22 0.24 -13.66
C ASN A 127 -5.94 -0.15 -14.41
N ALA A 128 -4.85 -0.43 -13.69
CA ALA A 128 -3.62 -0.89 -14.29
C ALA A 128 -3.79 -2.25 -14.98
N THR A 129 -4.50 -3.19 -14.35
CA THR A 129 -4.82 -4.51 -14.90
C THR A 129 -5.72 -4.42 -16.13
N LEU A 130 -6.71 -3.52 -16.11
CA LEU A 130 -7.61 -3.25 -17.23
C LEU A 130 -6.84 -2.76 -18.47
N HIS A 131 -5.90 -1.83 -18.27
CA HIS A 131 -5.04 -1.35 -19.36
C HIS A 131 -4.07 -2.43 -19.85
N TYR A 132 -3.52 -3.24 -18.95
CA TYR A 132 -2.67 -4.38 -19.30
C TYR A 132 -3.42 -5.40 -20.16
N SER A 133 -4.63 -5.81 -19.76
CA SER A 133 -5.41 -6.81 -20.50
C SER A 133 -5.81 -6.31 -21.88
N ALA A 134 -6.23 -5.05 -21.99
CA ALA A 134 -6.52 -4.41 -23.27
C ALA A 134 -5.29 -4.40 -24.19
N GLY A 135 -4.13 -3.94 -23.69
CA GLY A 135 -2.89 -3.90 -24.47
C GLY A 135 -2.39 -5.29 -24.88
N ARG A 136 -2.52 -6.28 -24.00
CA ARG A 136 -2.18 -7.69 -24.30
C ARG A 136 -3.07 -8.28 -25.39
N ASN A 137 -4.37 -8.02 -25.35
CA ASN A 137 -5.30 -8.54 -26.35
C ASN A 137 -5.02 -7.93 -27.73
N LEU A 138 -4.77 -6.61 -27.80
CA LEU A 138 -4.36 -5.92 -29.02
C LEU A 138 -3.03 -6.45 -29.56
N SER A 139 -2.02 -6.60 -28.69
CA SER A 139 -0.72 -7.17 -29.04
C SER A 139 -0.85 -8.56 -29.64
N ARG A 140 -1.73 -9.42 -29.12
CA ARG A 140 -1.92 -10.80 -29.60
C ARG A 140 -2.74 -10.89 -30.88
N ALA A 141 -3.65 -9.95 -31.10
CA ALA A 141 -4.41 -9.88 -32.35
C ALA A 141 -3.55 -9.39 -33.52
N GLY A 142 -2.54 -8.54 -33.24
CA GLY A 142 -1.62 -8.03 -34.25
C GLY A 142 -0.61 -9.08 -34.73
N ILE A 143 -0.69 -9.40 -36.03
CA ILE A 143 0.26 -10.14 -36.87
C ILE A 143 0.11 -11.67 -36.85
N PRO A 144 -0.58 -12.26 -37.83
CA PRO A 144 -0.24 -13.59 -38.34
C PRO A 144 1.12 -13.53 -39.07
N ASP A 145 1.92 -14.59 -38.96
CA ASP A 145 3.32 -14.64 -39.46
C ASP A 145 3.48 -14.41 -40.99
N GLU A 146 2.38 -14.36 -41.76
CA GLU A 146 2.36 -14.23 -43.24
C GLU A 146 1.36 -13.16 -43.74
N ALA A 147 1.19 -12.05 -43.03
CA ALA A 147 0.22 -11.02 -43.38
C ALA A 147 0.53 -10.28 -44.72
N MET A 148 -0.50 -10.03 -45.55
CA MET A 148 -0.38 -9.22 -46.78
C MET A 148 -0.15 -7.72 -46.47
N LEU A 149 0.28 -6.92 -47.45
CA LEU A 149 0.66 -5.50 -47.26
C LEU A 149 -0.43 -4.65 -46.59
N ASP A 150 -1.70 -4.82 -46.96
CA ASP A 150 -2.81 -4.07 -46.36
C ASP A 150 -3.09 -4.50 -44.90
N GLU A 151 -2.86 -5.77 -44.57
CA GLU A 151 -2.91 -6.26 -43.19
C GLU A 151 -1.73 -5.71 -42.37
N ALA A 152 -0.58 -5.45 -42.99
CA ALA A 152 0.59 -4.88 -42.30
C ALA A 152 0.32 -3.48 -41.75
N MET A 153 -0.38 -2.62 -42.52
CA MET A 153 -0.77 -1.29 -42.03
C MET A 153 -1.78 -1.35 -40.89
N LEU A 154 -2.79 -2.21 -41.00
CA LEU A 154 -3.77 -2.42 -39.92
C LEU A 154 -3.08 -2.94 -38.66
N ASN A 155 -2.11 -3.85 -38.82
CA ASN A 155 -1.31 -4.39 -37.73
C ASN A 155 -0.46 -3.31 -37.03
N GLU A 156 0.08 -2.33 -37.76
CA GLU A 156 0.87 -1.25 -37.16
C GLU A 156 0.02 -0.38 -36.21
N ALA A 157 -1.17 0.03 -36.65
CA ALA A 157 -2.11 0.79 -35.82
C ALA A 157 -2.52 0.03 -34.54
N MET A 158 -2.73 -1.29 -34.64
CA MET A 158 -3.03 -2.12 -33.47
C MET A 158 -1.85 -2.23 -32.50
N LEU A 159 -0.61 -2.28 -33.01
CA LEU A 159 0.60 -2.30 -32.18
C LEU A 159 0.84 -0.95 -31.48
N ASP A 160 0.52 0.17 -32.14
CA ASP A 160 0.55 1.50 -31.53
C ASP A 160 -0.43 1.60 -30.36
N GLU A 161 -1.68 1.16 -30.56
CA GLU A 161 -2.67 1.16 -29.49
C GLU A 161 -2.25 0.21 -28.35
N ALA A 162 -1.74 -0.98 -28.67
CA ALA A 162 -1.23 -1.92 -27.68
C ALA A 162 -0.11 -1.30 -26.81
N GLU A 163 0.86 -0.63 -27.44
CA GLU A 163 1.91 0.11 -26.76
C GLU A 163 1.35 1.17 -25.81
N GLU A 164 0.40 1.99 -26.28
CA GLU A 164 -0.18 3.06 -25.48
C GLU A 164 -0.87 2.51 -24.22
N LYS A 165 -1.67 1.45 -24.35
CA LYS A 165 -2.35 0.82 -23.21
C LYS A 165 -1.36 0.22 -22.23
N LEU A 166 -0.31 -0.46 -22.70
CA LEU A 166 0.72 -1.03 -21.84
C LEU A 166 1.52 0.05 -21.11
N LYS A 167 1.92 1.13 -21.79
CA LYS A 167 2.55 2.30 -21.16
C LYS A 167 1.64 2.97 -20.13
N LYS A 168 0.33 3.03 -20.38
CA LYS A 168 -0.64 3.53 -19.40
C LYS A 168 -0.74 2.63 -18.18
N SER A 169 -0.75 1.31 -18.35
CA SER A 169 -0.69 0.34 -17.25
C SER A 169 0.55 0.55 -16.37
N ILE A 170 1.74 0.66 -16.99
CA ILE A 170 3.02 0.89 -16.29
C ILE A 170 3.04 2.24 -15.56
N ARG A 171 2.52 3.32 -16.17
CA ARG A 171 2.41 4.63 -15.51
C ARG A 171 1.52 4.59 -14.27
N ILE A 172 0.45 3.80 -14.30
CA ILE A 172 -0.41 3.61 -13.12
C ILE A 172 0.34 2.78 -12.08
N MET A 173 0.98 1.68 -12.48
CA MET A 173 1.65 0.77 -11.56
C MET A 173 2.91 0.15 -12.21
N ASP A 174 4.07 0.67 -11.82
CA ASP A 174 5.36 0.37 -12.47
C ASP A 174 5.81 -1.08 -12.28
N ASN A 175 5.42 -1.73 -11.17
CA ASN A 175 5.83 -3.09 -10.83
C ASN A 175 5.05 -4.20 -11.56
N ILE A 176 4.19 -3.87 -12.54
CA ILE A 176 3.50 -4.88 -13.37
C ILE A 176 4.49 -5.44 -14.40
N TRP A 177 5.34 -6.35 -13.94
CA TRP A 177 6.32 -7.03 -14.78
C TRP A 177 5.72 -7.68 -16.05
N PRO A 178 4.47 -8.23 -16.05
CA PRO A 178 3.87 -8.74 -17.28
C PRO A 178 3.62 -7.66 -18.33
N ALA A 179 3.33 -6.42 -17.91
CA ALA A 179 3.10 -5.30 -18.82
C ALA A 179 4.41 -4.88 -19.50
N HIS A 180 5.51 -4.81 -18.75
CA HIS A 180 6.85 -4.58 -19.30
C HIS A 180 7.27 -5.70 -20.28
N ALA A 181 6.98 -6.96 -19.94
CA ALA A 181 7.31 -8.10 -20.82
C ALA A 181 6.49 -8.11 -22.12
N GLU A 182 5.17 -7.85 -22.04
CA GLU A 182 4.32 -7.73 -23.24
C GLU A 182 4.70 -6.48 -24.06
N LEU A 183 5.10 -5.37 -23.43
CA LEU A 183 5.59 -4.18 -24.13
C LEU A 183 6.88 -4.47 -24.90
N ALA A 184 7.80 -5.22 -24.30
CA ALA A 184 8.99 -5.70 -24.99
C ALA A 184 8.65 -6.54 -26.23
N ALA A 185 7.61 -7.38 -26.16
CA ALA A 185 7.13 -8.17 -27.29
C ALA A 185 6.49 -7.28 -28.38
N VAL A 186 5.71 -6.25 -28.01
CA VAL A 186 5.15 -5.27 -28.96
C VAL A 186 6.27 -4.57 -29.72
N TYR A 187 7.32 -4.11 -29.04
CA TYR A 187 8.47 -3.49 -29.70
C TYR A 187 9.20 -4.44 -30.64
N LEU A 188 9.35 -5.71 -30.26
CA LEU A 188 9.95 -6.70 -31.16
C LEU A 188 9.10 -6.93 -32.42
N LYS A 189 7.76 -6.92 -32.29
CA LYS A 189 6.85 -6.98 -33.44
C LYS A 189 7.00 -5.76 -34.35
N LYS A 190 7.05 -4.55 -33.78
CA LYS A 190 7.31 -3.31 -34.52
C LYS A 190 8.67 -3.32 -35.23
N TYR A 191 9.71 -3.86 -34.59
CA TYR A 191 11.02 -4.06 -35.22
C TYR A 191 10.94 -5.02 -36.41
N LYS A 192 10.22 -6.16 -36.29
CA LYS A 192 10.06 -7.10 -37.41
C LYS A 192 9.37 -6.46 -38.62
N ALA A 193 8.36 -5.63 -38.38
CA ALA A 193 7.61 -4.93 -39.42
C ALA A 193 8.43 -3.79 -40.07
N SER A 194 9.00 -2.89 -39.27
CA SER A 194 9.64 -1.66 -39.75
C SER A 194 11.15 -1.77 -40.01
N ARG A 195 11.81 -2.76 -39.40
CA ARG A 195 13.28 -2.91 -39.32
C ARG A 195 14.02 -1.75 -38.62
N TYR A 196 13.31 -0.86 -37.91
CA TYR A 196 13.94 0.23 -37.15
C TYR A 196 14.60 -0.28 -35.87
N ARG A 197 15.93 -0.10 -35.77
CA ARG A 197 16.74 -0.55 -34.63
C ARG A 197 16.34 0.08 -33.29
N SER A 198 15.71 1.26 -33.29
CA SER A 198 15.20 1.90 -32.07
C SER A 198 14.22 1.00 -31.32
N TYR A 199 13.33 0.29 -32.02
CA TYR A 199 12.40 -0.64 -31.40
C TYR A 199 13.10 -1.85 -30.77
N LEU A 200 14.23 -2.29 -31.32
CA LEU A 200 15.00 -3.36 -30.71
C LEU A 200 15.59 -2.92 -29.35
N TYR A 201 16.08 -1.68 -29.28
CA TYR A 201 16.56 -1.09 -28.03
C TYR A 201 15.42 -0.93 -27.00
N GLU A 202 14.28 -0.38 -27.41
CA GLU A 202 13.10 -0.23 -26.53
C GLU A 202 12.57 -1.58 -26.02
N SER A 203 12.66 -2.62 -26.85
CA SER A 203 12.33 -4.00 -26.46
C SER A 203 13.26 -4.50 -25.35
N GLU A 204 14.57 -4.30 -25.49
CA GLU A 204 15.58 -4.71 -24.50
C GLU A 204 15.41 -3.95 -23.17
N VAL A 205 15.22 -2.63 -23.22
CA VAL A 205 14.97 -1.81 -22.03
C VAL A 205 13.72 -2.28 -21.28
N SER A 206 12.62 -2.50 -22.01
CA SER A 206 11.36 -2.99 -21.43
C SER A 206 11.54 -4.39 -20.82
N PHE A 207 12.32 -5.25 -21.46
CA PHE A 207 12.61 -6.59 -20.93
C PHE A 207 13.44 -6.57 -19.64
N GLU A 208 14.49 -5.73 -19.58
CA GLU A 208 15.28 -5.57 -18.37
C GLU A 208 14.44 -5.00 -17.21
N ASN A 209 13.52 -4.07 -17.49
CA ASN A 209 12.55 -3.61 -16.49
C ASN A 209 11.64 -4.75 -15.99
N ALA A 210 11.14 -5.60 -16.89
CA ALA A 210 10.36 -6.78 -16.49
C ALA A 210 11.17 -7.71 -15.56
N LYS A 211 12.45 -7.91 -15.86
CA LYS A 211 13.35 -8.76 -15.08
C LYS A 211 13.70 -8.18 -13.71
N ARG A 212 13.82 -6.84 -13.58
CA ARG A 212 13.99 -6.17 -12.28
C ARG A 212 12.87 -6.52 -11.31
N HIS A 213 11.65 -6.63 -11.82
CA HIS A 213 10.47 -6.97 -11.03
C HIS A 213 10.20 -8.49 -10.95
N ASN A 214 10.67 -9.28 -11.92
CA ASN A 214 10.62 -10.74 -11.90
C ASN A 214 11.94 -11.36 -12.37
N PRO A 215 12.89 -11.63 -11.46
CA PRO A 215 14.21 -12.18 -11.79
C PRO A 215 14.17 -13.57 -12.45
N PHE A 216 13.06 -14.30 -12.31
CA PHE A 216 12.88 -15.63 -12.90
C PHE A 216 12.43 -15.60 -14.37
N LEU A 217 12.19 -14.40 -14.93
CA LEU A 217 11.80 -14.25 -16.32
C LEU A 217 12.95 -14.73 -17.24
N LYS A 218 12.68 -15.78 -18.02
CA LYS A 218 13.66 -16.32 -18.97
C LYS A 218 13.85 -15.34 -20.14
N PRO A 219 15.10 -15.11 -20.60
CA PRO A 219 15.34 -14.26 -21.76
C PRO A 219 14.74 -14.89 -23.02
N PHE A 220 13.68 -14.29 -23.56
CA PHE A 220 13.13 -14.69 -24.87
C PHE A 220 13.99 -14.15 -26.03
N LEU A 221 14.70 -13.04 -25.82
CA LEU A 221 15.55 -12.42 -26.84
C LEU A 221 16.69 -13.34 -27.31
N LYS A 222 17.18 -14.27 -26.48
CA LYS A 222 18.29 -15.16 -26.88
C LYS A 222 17.99 -16.02 -28.11
N GLN A 223 16.71 -16.26 -28.43
CA GLN A 223 16.30 -16.98 -29.64
C GLN A 223 16.13 -16.08 -30.87
N THR A 224 15.76 -14.82 -30.70
CA THR A 224 15.42 -13.93 -31.82
C THR A 224 16.64 -13.28 -32.47
N TRP A 225 17.76 -13.17 -31.75
CA TRP A 225 19.00 -12.59 -32.28
C TRP A 225 19.88 -13.57 -33.10
N LYS A 226 19.59 -14.87 -33.04
CA LYS A 226 20.39 -15.90 -33.72
C LYS A 226 19.92 -16.26 -35.13
N LYS A 227 18.84 -15.65 -35.61
CA LYS A 227 18.28 -15.83 -36.96
C LYS A 227 18.32 -14.49 -37.69
#